data_AF-A0AAW2NJN0-F1
#
_entry.id   AF-A0AAW2NJN0-F1
#
_cell.length_a   1.000
_cell.length_b   1.000
_cell.length_c   1.000
_cell.angle_alpha   90.00
_cell.angle_beta   90.00
_cell.angle_gamma   90.00
#
_symmetry.space_group_name_H-M   'P 1'
#
loop_
_entity.id
_entity.type
_entity.pdbx_description
1 polymer ?
#
loop_
_entity_poly.entity_id
_entity_poly.type
_entity_poly.pdbx_seq_one_letter_code
_entity_poly.pdbx_strand_id
1 'polypeptide(L)'
;MRFFGVIPSSLSNCVGLQVVNLAGNQVNGSIPGFIGGFRDLRGLYLSFNLLSGSIPVQIGDNCGKLEHLDLSGNYLVESIPKTIGNCRGLKTLLLYSNLLEEVIPSELGQLSQLEVLDVSRNNFGGAIPSELGNCTKLSVLVLSNLWDPLPNVSSLAGGYSLEKLAFTADEYNFYEGTIPAGITSLSSLRMMWAPRATLEGNFPASWGSCNNLEVLNLAQNYYSGKIAEGFSNCKKLHFLDLSSNRLGGEIIDNIPVPCMTVFDVSGNYLSGSIPKFNYEGCSPIQSMLWDSLDPYDPSSAYISFFRYRTQKETSLPFYGDGDSFSVLHNFGSNNFAGPLQSMPIASERLGKQTVYAFLAGGNMLTGSFPGAFFENCDQARAIIVNVTSNGLFGQVPRDIATICKTLTLLDASDNQIAGNLHPSIGDLVSLRVLNLSWNALQGSIPSSLGQIKDLKCLSLAGNNLNGSIPASLGQLYSLEVLELSSNSLSGEIPKDLANLRNLTVLLLNNNKLSGQVPLA
;
A
#
# COMPACT_ATOMS: atom_id res chain seq x y z
N MET A 1 -18.28 -15.73 -26.25
CA MET A 1 -17.20 -15.78 -27.26
C MET A 1 -16.63 -14.37 -27.40
N ARG A 2 -15.30 -14.19 -27.27
CA ARG A 2 -14.62 -12.95 -27.66
C ARG A 2 -14.28 -13.05 -29.14
N PHE A 3 -14.42 -11.98 -29.92
CA PHE A 3 -14.04 -12.01 -31.33
C PHE A 3 -12.53 -11.84 -31.50
N PHE A 4 -11.98 -12.40 -32.59
CA PHE A 4 -10.54 -12.53 -32.85
C PHE A 4 -10.22 -12.18 -34.31
N GLY A 5 -8.93 -12.02 -34.61
CA GLY A 5 -8.42 -11.67 -35.94
C GLY A 5 -7.81 -10.26 -36.00
N VAL A 6 -7.37 -9.86 -37.19
CA VAL A 6 -6.74 -8.55 -37.41
C VAL A 6 -7.78 -7.45 -37.60
N ILE A 7 -7.41 -6.20 -37.30
CA ILE A 7 -8.23 -5.04 -37.66
C ILE A 7 -8.31 -4.95 -39.20
N PRO A 8 -9.49 -5.14 -39.82
CA PRO A 8 -9.56 -5.33 -41.26
C PRO A 8 -9.34 -4.00 -42.01
N SER A 9 -8.62 -4.07 -43.13
CA SER A 9 -8.37 -2.90 -43.99
C SER A 9 -9.66 -2.25 -44.50
N SER A 10 -10.75 -3.00 -44.65
CA SER A 10 -12.05 -2.46 -45.05
C SER A 10 -12.61 -1.40 -44.08
N LEU A 11 -12.14 -1.36 -42.83
CA LEU A 11 -12.51 -0.34 -41.86
C LEU A 11 -12.06 1.07 -42.32
N SER A 12 -11.04 1.17 -43.18
CA SER A 12 -10.60 2.44 -43.76
C SER A 12 -11.70 3.17 -44.55
N ASN A 13 -12.72 2.45 -45.01
CA ASN A 13 -13.86 3.03 -45.73
C ASN A 13 -14.83 3.77 -44.81
N CYS A 14 -14.75 3.58 -43.48
CA CYS A 14 -15.63 4.18 -42.49
C CYS A 14 -15.12 5.56 -42.05
N VAL A 15 -15.00 6.50 -43.00
CA VAL A 15 -14.33 7.80 -42.80
C VAL A 15 -14.96 8.71 -41.73
N GLY A 16 -16.22 8.49 -41.36
CA GLY A 16 -16.94 9.25 -40.33
C GLY A 16 -16.85 8.68 -38.92
N LEU A 17 -15.96 7.71 -38.67
CA LEU A 17 -15.80 7.11 -37.34
C LEU A 17 -15.31 8.15 -36.32
N GLN A 18 -16.04 8.24 -35.21
CA GLN A 18 -15.68 9.06 -34.05
C GLN A 18 -15.13 8.22 -32.89
N VAL A 19 -15.56 6.97 -32.77
CA VAL A 19 -15.10 6.07 -31.72
C VAL A 19 -14.84 4.70 -32.34
N VAL A 20 -13.65 4.17 -32.09
CA VAL A 20 -13.32 2.77 -32.35
C VAL A 20 -13.02 2.12 -31.01
N ASN A 21 -13.92 1.25 -30.56
CA ASN A 21 -13.74 0.50 -29.32
C ASN A 21 -13.78 -1.01 -29.62
N LEU A 22 -12.62 -1.64 -29.52
CA LEU A 22 -12.43 -3.08 -29.66
C LEU A 22 -11.86 -3.69 -28.36
N ALA A 23 -11.91 -2.97 -27.24
CA ALA A 23 -11.26 -3.36 -26.01
C ALA A 23 -11.80 -4.69 -25.43
N GLY A 24 -10.93 -5.46 -24.76
CA GLY A 24 -11.31 -6.70 -24.06
C GLY A 24 -11.60 -7.90 -24.97
N ASN A 25 -11.06 -7.91 -26.18
CA ASN A 25 -11.27 -8.98 -27.18
C ASN A 25 -10.00 -9.83 -27.37
N GLN A 26 -9.91 -10.54 -28.51
CA GLN A 26 -8.74 -11.32 -28.92
C GLN A 26 -8.20 -10.82 -30.28
N VAL A 27 -8.33 -9.52 -30.54
CA VAL A 27 -7.82 -8.89 -31.77
C VAL A 27 -6.30 -8.99 -31.79
N ASN A 28 -5.71 -9.38 -32.92
CA ASN A 28 -4.28 -9.61 -33.05
C ASN A 28 -3.68 -8.88 -34.26
N GLY A 29 -2.36 -9.04 -34.47
CA GLY A 29 -1.62 -8.34 -35.53
C GLY A 29 -1.28 -6.90 -35.15
N SER A 30 -0.84 -6.11 -36.13
CA SER A 30 -0.46 -4.72 -35.93
C SER A 30 -1.65 -3.78 -35.97
N ILE A 31 -1.56 -2.67 -35.24
CA ILE A 31 -2.48 -1.53 -35.38
C ILE A 31 -2.29 -0.94 -36.79
N PRO A 32 -3.30 -0.91 -37.66
CA PRO A 32 -3.12 -0.41 -39.01
C PRO A 32 -2.96 1.13 -39.06
N GLY A 33 -1.98 1.61 -39.84
CA GLY A 33 -1.73 3.05 -39.98
C GLY A 33 -2.90 3.87 -40.56
N PHE A 34 -3.86 3.24 -41.27
CA PHE A 34 -5.05 3.94 -41.77
C PHE A 34 -5.95 4.47 -40.64
N ILE A 35 -5.80 3.97 -39.40
CA ILE A 35 -6.53 4.49 -38.24
C ILE A 35 -6.24 5.98 -38.03
N GLY A 36 -5.00 6.41 -38.29
CA GLY A 36 -4.65 7.83 -38.28
C GLY A 36 -5.42 8.67 -39.32
N GLY A 37 -5.98 8.06 -40.37
CA GLY A 37 -6.75 8.74 -41.40
C GLY A 37 -8.17 9.16 -40.97
N PHE A 38 -8.67 8.68 -39.82
CA PHE A 38 -10.02 9.03 -39.34
C PHE A 38 -10.06 10.44 -38.73
N ARG A 39 -10.44 11.43 -39.54
CA ARG A 39 -10.41 12.86 -39.17
C ARG A 39 -11.35 13.24 -38.02
N ASP A 40 -12.41 12.48 -37.82
CA ASP A 40 -13.42 12.72 -36.79
C ASP A 40 -13.21 11.85 -35.54
N LEU A 41 -12.15 11.03 -35.49
CA LEU A 41 -11.88 10.12 -34.38
C LEU A 41 -11.59 10.90 -33.10
N ARG A 42 -12.39 10.63 -32.07
CA ARG A 42 -12.28 11.16 -30.70
C ARG A 42 -11.73 10.14 -29.73
N GLY A 43 -12.06 8.86 -29.91
CA GLY A 43 -11.65 7.79 -29.00
C GLY A 43 -11.19 6.54 -29.75
N LEU A 44 -9.98 6.09 -29.43
CA LEU A 44 -9.43 4.81 -29.88
C LEU A 44 -9.15 3.93 -28.66
N TYR A 45 -9.98 2.92 -28.46
CA TYR A 45 -9.91 1.98 -27.34
C TYR A 45 -9.61 0.58 -27.87
N LEU A 46 -8.33 0.20 -27.81
CA LEU A 46 -7.83 -1.10 -28.27
C LEU A 46 -7.28 -1.95 -27.11
N SER A 47 -7.56 -1.55 -25.86
CA SER A 47 -6.98 -2.17 -24.69
C SER A 47 -7.36 -3.64 -24.51
N PHE A 48 -6.51 -4.40 -23.82
CA PHE A 48 -6.75 -5.79 -23.47
C PHE A 48 -7.06 -6.68 -24.69
N ASN A 49 -6.15 -6.63 -25.67
CA ASN A 49 -6.17 -7.44 -26.89
C ASN A 49 -4.82 -8.18 -27.04
N LEU A 50 -4.53 -8.67 -28.24
CA LEU A 50 -3.31 -9.39 -28.61
C LEU A 50 -2.54 -8.64 -29.71
N LEU A 51 -2.65 -7.30 -29.73
CA LEU A 51 -2.01 -6.47 -30.74
C LEU A 51 -0.50 -6.43 -30.51
N SER A 52 0.27 -6.38 -31.61
CA SER A 52 1.74 -6.42 -31.60
C SER A 52 2.33 -5.41 -32.58
N GLY A 53 3.66 -5.25 -32.57
CA GLY A 53 4.34 -4.27 -33.42
C GLY A 53 4.26 -2.87 -32.81
N SER A 54 4.65 -1.85 -33.57
CA SER A 54 4.72 -0.48 -33.07
C SER A 54 3.41 0.28 -33.14
N ILE A 55 3.33 1.34 -32.34
CA ILE A 55 2.24 2.32 -32.42
C ILE A 55 2.42 3.11 -33.74
N PRO A 56 1.42 3.14 -34.65
CA PRO A 56 1.59 3.80 -35.94
C PRO A 56 1.78 5.32 -35.81
N VAL A 57 2.84 5.84 -36.42
CA VAL A 57 3.14 7.29 -36.45
C VAL A 57 1.98 8.12 -37.03
N GLN A 58 1.19 7.52 -37.92
CA GLN A 58 0.04 8.16 -38.58
C GLN A 58 -1.05 8.58 -37.59
N ILE A 59 -1.14 7.93 -36.42
CA ILE A 59 -2.05 8.36 -35.35
C ILE A 59 -1.69 9.78 -34.93
N GLY A 60 -0.39 10.06 -34.74
CA GLY A 60 0.10 11.39 -34.38
C GLY A 60 0.11 12.41 -35.52
N ASP A 61 0.29 11.96 -36.77
CA ASP A 61 0.31 12.86 -37.93
C ASP A 61 -1.06 13.52 -38.21
N ASN A 62 -2.16 12.86 -37.83
CA ASN A 62 -3.52 13.24 -38.22
C ASN A 62 -4.53 13.14 -37.07
N CYS A 63 -4.09 13.29 -35.82
CA CYS A 63 -4.94 13.08 -34.64
C CYS A 63 -6.09 14.09 -34.44
N GLY A 64 -6.33 15.04 -35.37
CA GLY A 64 -7.61 15.73 -35.56
C GLY A 64 -8.35 16.11 -34.27
N LYS A 65 -9.33 15.29 -33.90
CA LYS A 65 -10.23 15.45 -32.73
C LYS A 65 -9.99 14.42 -31.62
N LEU A 66 -8.87 13.70 -31.63
CA LEU A 66 -8.58 12.61 -30.73
C LEU A 66 -8.42 13.14 -29.30
N GLU A 67 -9.29 12.67 -28.42
CA GLU A 67 -9.34 13.00 -27.00
C GLU A 67 -8.83 11.83 -26.14
N HIS A 68 -9.04 10.59 -26.60
CA HIS A 68 -8.71 9.39 -25.84
C HIS A 68 -7.97 8.35 -26.69
N LEU A 69 -6.78 7.95 -26.23
CA LEU A 69 -5.99 6.88 -26.81
C LEU A 69 -5.67 5.85 -25.73
N ASP A 70 -6.31 4.69 -25.80
CA ASP A 70 -6.09 3.57 -24.89
C ASP A 70 -5.62 2.33 -25.66
N LEU A 71 -4.34 2.03 -25.52
CA LEU A 71 -3.64 0.91 -26.15
C LEU A 71 -3.12 -0.10 -25.12
N SER A 72 -3.57 0.03 -23.86
CA SER A 72 -3.05 -0.74 -22.73
C SER A 72 -3.31 -2.25 -22.82
N GLY A 73 -2.50 -3.08 -22.16
CA GLY A 73 -2.72 -4.53 -22.11
C GLY A 73 -2.64 -5.21 -23.48
N ASN A 74 -1.55 -4.95 -24.20
CA ASN A 74 -1.23 -5.55 -25.50
C ASN A 74 0.26 -5.98 -25.52
N TYR A 75 0.79 -6.30 -26.71
CA TYR A 75 2.19 -6.68 -26.94
C TYR A 75 2.89 -5.66 -27.85
N LEU A 76 2.54 -4.37 -27.70
CA LEU A 76 3.14 -3.31 -28.49
C LEU A 76 4.61 -3.12 -28.10
N VAL A 77 5.46 -2.89 -29.09
CA VAL A 77 6.93 -2.74 -28.96
C VAL A 77 7.39 -1.41 -29.54
N GLU A 78 8.70 -1.18 -29.53
CA GLU A 78 9.36 0.07 -29.94
C GLU A 78 8.96 1.25 -29.03
N SER A 79 9.37 2.47 -29.40
CA SER A 79 9.11 3.67 -28.62
C SER A 79 7.75 4.30 -28.91
N ILE A 80 7.33 5.19 -28.00
CA ILE A 80 6.16 6.04 -28.23
C ILE A 80 6.48 6.99 -29.41
N PRO A 81 5.65 7.01 -30.48
CA PRO A 81 5.88 7.94 -31.58
C PRO A 81 5.85 9.39 -31.11
N LYS A 82 6.92 10.14 -31.40
CA LYS A 82 7.02 11.58 -31.13
C LYS A 82 5.87 12.38 -31.73
N THR A 83 5.31 11.91 -32.85
CA THR A 83 4.17 12.53 -33.54
C THR A 83 2.91 12.56 -32.67
N ILE A 84 2.79 11.72 -31.64
CA ILE A 84 1.69 11.80 -30.67
C ILE A 84 1.67 13.17 -29.98
N GLY A 85 2.81 13.83 -29.80
CA GLY A 85 2.88 15.20 -29.27
C GLY A 85 2.07 16.23 -30.07
N ASN A 86 1.77 15.97 -31.34
CA ASN A 86 0.93 16.83 -32.18
C ASN A 86 -0.54 16.84 -31.73
N CYS A 87 -0.97 15.87 -30.93
CA CYS A 87 -2.35 15.63 -30.55
C CYS A 87 -2.79 16.51 -29.40
N ARG A 88 -2.75 17.84 -29.60
CA ARG A 88 -3.00 18.84 -28.54
C ARG A 88 -4.35 18.72 -27.85
N GLY A 89 -5.33 18.06 -28.47
CA GLY A 89 -6.66 17.79 -27.89
C GLY A 89 -6.74 16.52 -27.03
N LEU A 90 -5.66 15.72 -26.98
CA LEU A 90 -5.62 14.46 -26.24
C LEU A 90 -5.68 14.72 -24.73
N LYS A 91 -6.64 14.06 -24.07
CA LYS A 91 -6.88 14.13 -22.63
C LYS A 91 -6.36 12.90 -21.89
N THR A 92 -6.47 11.73 -22.50
CA THR A 92 -5.99 10.49 -21.88
C THR A 92 -5.09 9.70 -22.82
N LEU A 93 -3.90 9.37 -22.36
CA LEU A 93 -2.95 8.49 -23.04
C LEU A 93 -2.61 7.30 -22.14
N LEU A 94 -3.20 6.15 -22.44
CA LEU A 94 -3.05 4.93 -21.65
C LEU A 94 -2.28 3.89 -22.47
N LEU A 95 -1.06 3.58 -22.03
CA LEU A 95 -0.12 2.70 -22.71
C LEU A 95 0.38 1.54 -21.83
N TYR A 96 -0.18 1.40 -20.62
CA TYR A 96 0.32 0.45 -19.63
C TYR A 96 0.22 -1.02 -20.07
N SER A 97 1.02 -1.89 -19.46
CA SER A 97 1.04 -3.34 -19.74
C SER A 97 1.27 -3.62 -21.23
N ASN A 98 2.41 -3.17 -21.76
CA ASN A 98 2.91 -3.44 -23.10
C ASN A 98 4.40 -3.81 -23.02
N LEU A 99 5.09 -3.85 -24.16
CA LEU A 99 6.53 -4.07 -24.29
C LEU A 99 7.22 -2.83 -24.89
N LEU A 100 6.66 -1.63 -24.67
CA LEU A 100 7.23 -0.39 -25.18
C LEU A 100 8.56 -0.11 -24.50
N GLU A 101 9.50 0.46 -25.23
CA GLU A 101 10.87 0.66 -24.76
C GLU A 101 11.41 2.05 -25.14
N GLU A 102 12.72 2.24 -24.98
CA GLU A 102 13.42 3.53 -25.08
C GLU A 102 12.96 4.55 -24.02
N VAL A 103 12.86 5.83 -24.38
CA VAL A 103 12.53 6.94 -23.48
C VAL A 103 11.12 7.44 -23.73
N ILE A 104 10.49 8.03 -22.72
CA ILE A 104 9.28 8.83 -22.91
C ILE A 104 9.67 10.06 -23.76
N PRO A 105 9.01 10.33 -24.91
CA PRO A 105 9.39 11.45 -25.76
C PRO A 105 8.99 12.79 -25.15
N SER A 106 9.88 13.78 -25.22
CA SER A 106 9.64 15.13 -24.68
C SER A 106 8.52 15.87 -25.44
N GLU A 107 8.24 15.46 -26.68
CA GLU A 107 7.13 15.97 -27.48
C GLU A 107 5.76 15.75 -26.82
N LEU A 108 5.61 14.77 -25.90
CA LEU A 108 4.37 14.62 -25.11
C LEU A 108 4.07 15.85 -24.24
N GLY A 109 5.08 16.66 -23.91
CA GLY A 109 4.88 17.95 -23.23
C GLY A 109 4.06 18.97 -24.03
N GLN A 110 3.79 18.72 -25.32
CA GLN A 110 2.94 19.57 -26.15
C GLN A 110 1.44 19.26 -25.98
N LEU A 111 1.09 18.18 -25.28
CA LEU A 111 -0.28 17.76 -25.02
C LEU A 111 -0.94 18.62 -23.93
N SER A 112 -1.33 19.84 -24.30
CA SER A 112 -1.84 20.85 -23.36
C SER A 112 -3.19 20.50 -22.72
N GLN A 113 -3.92 19.53 -23.28
CA GLN A 113 -5.16 19.01 -22.70
C GLN A 113 -4.99 17.70 -21.92
N LEU A 114 -3.76 17.17 -21.81
CA LEU A 114 -3.53 15.89 -21.17
C LEU A 114 -3.87 15.95 -19.68
N GLU A 115 -4.74 15.05 -19.25
CA GLU A 115 -5.24 14.90 -17.88
C GLU A 115 -4.69 13.62 -17.24
N VAL A 116 -4.58 12.53 -18.00
CA VAL A 116 -4.09 11.23 -17.52
C VAL A 116 -3.03 10.68 -18.46
N LEU A 117 -1.87 10.34 -17.89
CA LEU A 117 -0.81 9.59 -18.54
C LEU A 117 -0.47 8.35 -17.71
N ASP A 118 -0.66 7.17 -18.30
CA ASP A 118 -0.22 5.89 -17.71
C ASP A 118 0.65 5.12 -18.69
N VAL A 119 1.93 4.98 -18.33
CA VAL A 119 2.96 4.28 -19.10
C VAL A 119 3.56 3.11 -18.33
N SER A 120 2.95 2.72 -17.21
CA SER A 120 3.44 1.65 -16.33
C SER A 120 3.52 0.29 -17.02
N ARG A 121 4.32 -0.63 -16.48
CA ARG A 121 4.44 -2.02 -16.96
C ARG A 121 4.82 -2.08 -18.44
N ASN A 122 5.90 -1.38 -18.74
CA ASN A 122 6.61 -1.37 -20.02
C ASN A 122 8.11 -1.58 -19.73
N ASN A 123 8.98 -1.25 -20.68
CA ASN A 123 10.44 -1.31 -20.56
C ASN A 123 11.06 0.09 -20.81
N PHE A 124 10.40 1.16 -20.37
CA PHE A 124 10.89 2.52 -20.51
C PHE A 124 12.09 2.79 -19.60
N GLY A 125 13.07 3.52 -20.13
CA GLY A 125 14.23 3.98 -19.38
C GLY A 125 14.55 5.46 -19.60
N GLY A 126 15.75 5.85 -19.20
CA GLY A 126 16.25 7.22 -19.29
C GLY A 126 15.51 8.19 -18.36
N ALA A 127 15.77 9.49 -18.54
CA ALA A 127 15.17 10.52 -17.71
C ALA A 127 13.70 10.79 -18.09
N ILE A 128 12.87 11.03 -17.09
CA ILE A 128 11.51 11.52 -17.30
C ILE A 128 11.58 12.92 -17.92
N PRO A 129 10.93 13.20 -19.07
CA PRO A 129 10.99 14.49 -19.73
C PRO A 129 10.43 15.62 -18.87
N SER A 130 11.22 16.67 -18.68
CA SER A 130 10.80 17.87 -17.94
C SER A 130 9.63 18.60 -18.60
N GLU A 131 9.50 18.44 -19.92
CA GLU A 131 8.47 19.01 -20.78
C GLU A 131 7.06 18.52 -20.42
N LEU A 132 6.92 17.37 -19.73
CA LEU A 132 5.63 16.97 -19.16
C LEU A 132 5.10 17.99 -18.15
N GLY A 133 5.95 18.84 -17.56
CA GLY A 133 5.55 19.99 -16.76
C GLY A 133 4.78 21.07 -17.55
N ASN A 134 4.78 21.03 -18.88
CA ASN A 134 3.96 21.92 -19.71
C ASN A 134 2.51 21.42 -19.88
N CYS A 135 2.22 20.17 -19.52
CA CYS A 135 0.87 19.63 -19.50
C CYS A 135 0.12 20.15 -18.26
N THR A 136 -0.30 21.42 -18.29
CA THR A 136 -0.89 22.12 -17.14
C THR A 136 -2.24 21.58 -16.65
N LYS A 137 -2.83 20.63 -17.38
CA LYS A 137 -4.03 19.87 -16.98
C LYS A 137 -3.72 18.49 -16.41
N LEU A 138 -2.45 18.06 -16.45
CA LEU A 138 -2.07 16.71 -16.04
C LEU A 138 -2.42 16.51 -14.58
N SER A 139 -3.29 15.56 -14.33
CA SER A 139 -3.89 15.30 -13.03
C SER A 139 -3.46 13.95 -12.47
N VAL A 140 -3.26 12.97 -13.35
CA VAL A 140 -2.75 11.65 -12.98
C VAL A 140 -1.53 11.31 -13.83
N LEU A 141 -0.43 10.97 -13.16
CA LEU A 141 0.77 10.43 -13.78
C LEU A 141 1.13 9.09 -13.14
N VAL A 142 1.07 8.01 -13.92
CA VAL A 142 1.46 6.66 -13.52
C VAL A 142 2.65 6.23 -14.36
N LEU A 143 3.79 6.05 -13.71
CA LEU A 143 5.06 5.68 -14.35
C LEU A 143 5.43 4.22 -14.12
N SER A 144 4.95 3.64 -13.03
CA SER A 144 5.20 2.25 -12.66
C SER A 144 4.00 1.73 -11.89
N ASN A 145 3.65 0.45 -12.01
CA ASN A 145 2.57 -0.17 -11.28
C ASN A 145 2.88 -1.64 -10.96
N LEU A 146 3.02 -1.93 -9.66
CA LEU A 146 3.26 -3.29 -9.17
C LEU A 146 2.03 -4.19 -9.27
N TRP A 147 0.85 -3.62 -9.53
CA TRP A 147 -0.38 -4.36 -9.65
C TRP A 147 -0.71 -4.57 -11.10
N ASP A 148 -1.00 -5.83 -11.44
CA ASP A 148 -1.69 -6.09 -12.68
C ASP A 148 -3.15 -5.64 -12.53
N PRO A 149 -3.63 -4.62 -13.26
CA PRO A 149 -5.06 -4.32 -13.29
C PRO A 149 -5.88 -5.49 -13.86
N LEU A 150 -5.25 -6.46 -14.52
CA LEU A 150 -5.89 -7.70 -14.93
C LEU A 150 -6.19 -8.58 -13.71
N PRO A 151 -7.38 -9.19 -13.63
CA PRO A 151 -7.68 -10.17 -12.60
C PRO A 151 -6.70 -11.34 -12.72
N ASN A 152 -6.22 -11.83 -11.57
CA ASN A 152 -5.39 -13.01 -11.49
C ASN A 152 -6.21 -14.20 -12.04
N VAL A 153 -5.96 -14.58 -13.30
CA VAL A 153 -6.75 -15.57 -14.06
C VAL A 153 -6.63 -16.97 -13.43
N SER A 154 -5.69 -17.15 -12.51
CA SER A 154 -5.58 -18.33 -11.63
C SER A 154 -6.82 -18.59 -10.76
N SER A 155 -7.68 -17.58 -10.53
CA SER A 155 -8.93 -17.72 -9.75
C SER A 155 -10.16 -18.14 -10.57
N LEU A 156 -10.08 -18.20 -11.90
CA LEU A 156 -11.14 -18.72 -12.76
C LEU A 156 -10.93 -20.22 -12.97
N ALA A 157 -11.30 -21.01 -11.96
CA ALA A 157 -11.46 -22.46 -12.06
C ALA A 157 -12.49 -22.77 -13.17
N GLY A 158 -12.00 -23.08 -14.38
CA GLY A 158 -12.86 -23.34 -15.52
C GLY A 158 -12.14 -23.41 -16.86
N GLY A 159 -11.17 -24.31 -17.03
CA GLY A 159 -10.91 -24.99 -18.31
C GLY A 159 -10.45 -24.16 -19.53
N TYR A 160 -9.83 -22.99 -19.38
CA TYR A 160 -9.19 -22.28 -20.48
C TYR A 160 -7.67 -22.26 -20.34
N SER A 161 -6.99 -22.49 -21.47
CA SER A 161 -5.55 -22.68 -21.63
C SER A 161 -4.66 -21.63 -20.95
N LEU A 162 -3.67 -22.14 -20.23
CA LEU A 162 -2.71 -21.53 -19.31
C LEU A 162 -1.61 -20.63 -19.94
N GLU A 163 -1.77 -20.02 -21.13
CA GLU A 163 -0.60 -19.48 -21.85
C GLU A 163 -0.48 -17.96 -22.02
N LYS A 164 -1.45 -17.09 -21.64
CA LYS A 164 -1.49 -15.76 -22.26
C LYS A 164 -1.51 -14.46 -21.43
N LEU A 165 -1.00 -14.47 -20.19
CA LEU A 165 -0.77 -13.21 -19.43
C LEU A 165 0.46 -13.23 -18.50
N ALA A 166 1.22 -14.33 -18.41
CA ALA A 166 2.30 -14.46 -17.43
C ALA A 166 3.53 -13.56 -17.71
N PHE A 167 3.74 -13.11 -18.95
CA PHE A 167 4.91 -12.32 -19.34
C PHE A 167 4.76 -10.80 -19.18
N THR A 168 3.53 -10.30 -19.02
CA THR A 168 3.26 -8.88 -18.72
C THR A 168 3.03 -8.66 -17.23
N ALA A 169 3.23 -9.68 -16.40
CA ALA A 169 2.97 -9.64 -14.96
C ALA A 169 3.92 -8.70 -14.20
N ASP A 170 5.09 -8.44 -14.79
CA ASP A 170 6.20 -7.75 -14.15
C ASP A 170 6.32 -6.30 -14.64
N GLU A 171 6.68 -5.42 -13.71
CA GLU A 171 7.04 -4.03 -13.99
C GLU A 171 8.53 -3.94 -14.31
N TYR A 172 8.88 -3.39 -15.47
CA TYR A 172 10.26 -3.30 -15.97
C TYR A 172 10.71 -1.87 -16.30
N ASN A 173 9.89 -0.85 -16.07
CA ASN A 173 10.34 0.53 -16.26
C ASN A 173 11.49 0.85 -15.30
N PHE A 174 12.54 1.48 -15.82
CA PHE A 174 13.78 1.83 -15.11
C PHE A 174 14.19 3.29 -15.39
N TYR A 175 13.60 4.25 -14.68
CA TYR A 175 13.92 5.66 -14.91
C TYR A 175 15.27 6.06 -14.30
N GLU A 176 15.97 6.95 -14.98
CA GLU A 176 17.20 7.57 -14.50
C GLU A 176 16.91 8.95 -13.88
N GLY A 177 17.53 9.24 -12.74
CA GLY A 177 17.39 10.52 -12.06
C GLY A 177 16.08 10.70 -11.28
N THR A 178 15.68 11.96 -11.09
CA THR A 178 14.51 12.35 -10.29
C THR A 178 13.32 12.72 -11.16
N ILE A 179 12.14 12.85 -10.54
CA ILE A 179 10.98 13.44 -11.20
C ILE A 179 11.27 14.94 -11.38
N PRO A 180 11.19 15.48 -12.60
CA PRO A 180 11.43 16.90 -12.84
C PRO A 180 10.51 17.81 -12.02
N ALA A 181 11.07 18.88 -11.44
CA ALA A 181 10.33 19.84 -10.64
C ALA A 181 9.17 20.51 -11.42
N GLY A 182 9.30 20.65 -12.74
CA GLY A 182 8.22 21.12 -13.60
C GLY A 182 6.95 20.29 -13.45
N ILE A 183 7.08 18.95 -13.32
CA ILE A 183 5.96 18.03 -13.13
C ILE A 183 5.41 18.14 -11.71
N THR A 184 6.27 18.06 -10.68
CA THR A 184 5.81 18.09 -9.29
C THR A 184 5.22 19.46 -8.90
N SER A 185 5.56 20.53 -9.62
CA SER A 185 5.00 21.87 -9.40
C SER A 185 3.60 22.10 -10.01
N LEU A 186 3.08 21.15 -10.79
CA LEU A 186 1.76 21.25 -11.42
C LEU A 186 0.64 21.34 -10.39
N SER A 187 -0.13 22.42 -10.43
CA SER A 187 -1.28 22.63 -9.52
C SER A 187 -2.48 21.73 -9.83
N SER A 188 -2.52 21.14 -11.02
CA SER A 188 -3.54 20.17 -11.47
C SER A 188 -3.31 18.75 -10.95
N LEU A 189 -2.08 18.44 -10.50
CA LEU A 189 -1.69 17.09 -10.13
C LEU A 189 -2.46 16.65 -8.88
N ARG A 190 -3.23 15.56 -9.04
CA ARG A 190 -3.99 14.89 -7.98
C ARG A 190 -3.34 13.58 -7.57
N MET A 191 -2.74 12.87 -8.52
CA MET A 191 -2.13 11.57 -8.28
C MET A 191 -0.80 11.43 -9.01
N MET A 192 0.20 10.97 -8.28
CA MET A 192 1.44 10.48 -8.85
C MET A 192 1.79 9.10 -8.29
N TRP A 193 2.06 8.16 -9.19
CA TRP A 193 2.27 6.76 -8.86
C TRP A 193 3.48 6.19 -9.61
N ALA A 194 4.56 5.94 -8.87
CA ALA A 194 5.81 5.41 -9.42
C ALA A 194 6.61 4.58 -8.38
N PRO A 195 6.01 3.55 -7.75
CA PRO A 195 6.77 2.66 -6.87
C PRO A 195 7.81 1.85 -7.67
N ARG A 196 8.97 1.52 -7.10
CA ARG A 196 9.97 0.64 -7.74
C ARG A 196 10.34 1.06 -9.18
N ALA A 197 10.47 2.37 -9.40
CA ALA A 197 10.68 2.96 -10.72
C ALA A 197 12.15 3.40 -10.94
N THR A 198 13.05 2.94 -10.07
CA THR A 198 14.49 3.28 -9.99
C THR A 198 14.80 4.77 -9.85
N LEU A 199 13.83 5.57 -9.42
CA LEU A 199 13.99 7.01 -9.24
C LEU A 199 14.99 7.31 -8.13
N GLU A 200 15.83 8.32 -8.32
CA GLU A 200 16.91 8.64 -7.41
C GLU A 200 17.19 10.14 -7.30
N GLY A 201 18.17 10.48 -6.45
CA GLY A 201 18.54 11.86 -6.14
C GLY A 201 17.73 12.43 -4.98
N ASN A 202 17.75 13.76 -4.84
CA ASN A 202 17.03 14.42 -3.77
C ASN A 202 15.51 14.34 -4.00
N PHE A 203 14.77 14.06 -2.93
CA PHE A 203 13.32 14.11 -2.94
C PHE A 203 12.82 15.50 -3.38
N PRO A 204 11.86 15.58 -4.32
CA PRO A 204 11.36 16.86 -4.82
C PRO A 204 10.85 17.76 -3.69
N ALA A 205 11.35 19.00 -3.63
CA ALA A 205 10.98 19.96 -2.59
C ALA A 205 9.67 20.71 -2.88
N SER A 206 9.28 20.82 -4.17
CA SER A 206 8.06 21.52 -4.59
C SER A 206 7.01 20.53 -5.06
N TRP A 207 5.81 20.65 -4.50
CA TRP A 207 4.62 19.86 -4.84
C TRP A 207 3.46 20.78 -5.28
N GLY A 208 3.83 21.84 -6.00
CA GLY A 208 2.93 22.92 -6.42
C GLY A 208 2.37 23.69 -5.21
N SER A 209 1.16 24.24 -5.36
CA SER A 209 0.40 24.77 -4.22
C SER A 209 -0.21 23.69 -3.34
N CYS A 210 -0.11 22.42 -3.77
CA CYS A 210 -0.70 21.24 -3.12
C CYS A 210 -2.21 21.31 -2.83
N ASN A 211 -2.94 22.15 -3.57
CA ASN A 211 -4.39 22.30 -3.41
C ASN A 211 -5.19 21.08 -3.88
N ASN A 212 -4.58 20.23 -4.72
CA ASN A 212 -5.25 19.12 -5.41
C ASN A 212 -4.60 17.76 -5.19
N LEU A 213 -3.37 17.68 -4.68
CA LEU A 213 -2.69 16.41 -4.49
C LEU A 213 -3.43 15.55 -3.46
N GLU A 214 -3.83 14.36 -3.87
CA GLU A 214 -4.64 13.39 -3.10
C GLU A 214 -3.83 12.12 -2.80
N VAL A 215 -3.04 11.66 -3.79
CA VAL A 215 -2.29 10.40 -3.75
C VAL A 215 -0.87 10.59 -4.24
N LEU A 216 0.11 10.17 -3.44
CA LEU A 216 1.50 10.07 -3.83
C LEU A 216 2.08 8.72 -3.42
N ASN A 217 2.57 7.96 -4.40
CA ASN A 217 3.31 6.72 -4.15
C ASN A 217 4.65 6.75 -4.89
N LEU A 218 5.73 6.87 -4.11
CA LEU A 218 7.12 6.82 -4.57
C LEU A 218 7.92 5.76 -3.79
N ALA A 219 7.24 4.73 -3.29
CA ALA A 219 7.86 3.66 -2.52
C ALA A 219 8.94 2.90 -3.31
N GLN A 220 9.88 2.26 -2.61
CA GLN A 220 10.86 1.35 -3.19
C GLN A 220 11.73 1.99 -4.28
N ASN A 221 12.08 3.26 -4.10
CA ASN A 221 13.01 3.99 -4.96
C ASN A 221 14.31 4.29 -4.18
N TYR A 222 15.15 5.16 -4.72
CA TYR A 222 16.44 5.53 -4.14
C TYR A 222 16.50 7.00 -3.71
N TYR A 223 15.35 7.62 -3.41
CA TYR A 223 15.29 9.02 -3.00
C TYR A 223 16.05 9.28 -1.70
N SER A 224 16.86 10.33 -1.69
CA SER A 224 17.56 10.84 -0.51
C SER A 224 17.06 12.24 -0.12
N GLY A 225 17.60 12.79 0.96
CA GLY A 225 17.21 14.12 1.46
C GLY A 225 16.08 14.03 2.47
N LYS A 226 15.27 15.08 2.59
CA LYS A 226 14.22 15.20 3.60
C LYS A 226 12.83 15.09 2.97
N ILE A 227 11.85 14.69 3.77
CA ILE A 227 10.43 14.83 3.41
C ILE A 227 10.14 16.33 3.23
N ALA A 228 9.45 16.68 2.14
CA ALA A 228 9.22 18.06 1.74
C ALA A 228 8.29 18.79 2.74
N GLU A 229 8.73 19.95 3.24
CA GLU A 229 7.92 20.79 4.15
C GLU A 229 6.65 21.31 3.47
N GLY A 230 6.66 21.40 2.14
CA GLY A 230 5.50 21.78 1.32
C GLY A 230 4.29 20.88 1.53
N PHE A 231 4.46 19.66 2.05
CA PHE A 231 3.36 18.78 2.42
C PHE A 231 2.43 19.35 3.50
N SER A 232 2.90 20.33 4.29
CA SER A 232 2.07 21.04 5.27
C SER A 232 0.86 21.75 4.64
N ASN A 233 0.94 22.09 3.35
CA ASN A 233 -0.15 22.76 2.63
C ASN A 233 -1.12 21.78 1.93
N CYS A 234 -0.83 20.48 1.93
CA CYS A 234 -1.55 19.47 1.17
C CYS A 234 -2.82 18.98 1.88
N LYS A 235 -3.85 19.83 1.96
CA LYS A 235 -5.09 19.51 2.72
C LYS A 235 -5.90 18.35 2.15
N LYS A 236 -5.69 17.96 0.89
CA LYS A 236 -6.37 16.82 0.24
C LYS A 236 -5.54 15.53 0.23
N LEU A 237 -4.27 15.59 0.61
CA LEU A 237 -3.37 14.43 0.56
C LEU A 237 -3.80 13.44 1.64
N HIS A 238 -4.32 12.29 1.21
CA HIS A 238 -4.82 11.26 2.09
C HIS A 238 -4.08 9.93 1.92
N PHE A 239 -3.22 9.82 0.91
CA PHE A 239 -2.36 8.67 0.65
C PHE A 239 -0.94 9.16 0.35
N LEU A 240 0.00 8.80 1.21
CA LEU A 240 1.42 9.06 1.03
C LEU A 240 2.22 7.80 1.34
N ASP A 241 2.88 7.25 0.34
CA ASP A 241 3.80 6.12 0.49
C ASP A 241 5.17 6.50 -0.07
N LEU A 242 6.12 6.63 0.84
CA LEU A 242 7.54 6.93 0.61
C LEU A 242 8.43 5.81 1.16
N SER A 243 7.85 4.64 1.43
CA SER A 243 8.54 3.52 2.06
C SER A 243 9.73 3.01 1.23
N SER A 244 10.70 2.38 1.86
CA SER A 244 11.87 1.75 1.22
C SER A 244 12.63 2.72 0.30
N ASN A 245 13.03 3.87 0.85
CA ASN A 245 13.87 4.87 0.18
C ASN A 245 15.14 5.12 1.02
N ARG A 246 15.82 6.25 0.81
CA ARG A 246 17.00 6.70 1.58
C ARG A 246 16.75 8.07 2.23
N LEU A 247 15.50 8.38 2.54
CA LEU A 247 15.10 9.66 3.15
C LEU A 247 15.63 9.75 4.59
N GLY A 248 16.04 10.93 5.01
CA GLY A 248 16.53 11.20 6.36
C GLY A 248 16.04 12.53 6.91
N GLY A 249 16.58 12.91 8.07
CA GLY A 249 16.12 14.09 8.80
C GLY A 249 14.82 13.83 9.57
N GLU A 250 14.30 14.90 10.17
CA GLU A 250 13.11 14.84 11.02
C GLU A 250 11.82 15.07 10.22
N ILE A 251 10.72 14.53 10.72
CA ILE A 251 9.37 14.84 10.24
C ILE A 251 8.87 16.08 10.98
N ILE A 252 8.47 17.11 10.23
CA ILE A 252 7.84 18.30 10.80
C ILE A 252 6.40 17.99 11.25
N ASP A 253 5.93 18.69 12.28
CA ASP A 253 4.64 18.47 12.93
C ASP A 253 3.43 18.98 12.13
N ASN A 254 3.62 19.86 11.15
CA ASN A 254 2.53 20.46 10.38
C ASN A 254 2.11 19.66 9.13
N ILE A 255 2.73 18.50 8.85
CA ILE A 255 2.24 17.60 7.79
C ILE A 255 0.92 16.98 8.27
N PRO A 256 -0.14 16.96 7.46
CA PRO A 256 -1.47 16.50 7.88
C PRO A 256 -1.60 14.96 7.97
N VAL A 257 -0.60 14.27 8.52
CA VAL A 257 -0.59 12.82 8.76
C VAL A 257 -1.87 12.33 9.46
N PRO A 258 -2.41 13.02 10.49
CA PRO A 258 -3.67 12.61 11.13
C PRO A 258 -4.87 12.51 10.19
N CYS A 259 -4.84 13.20 9.04
CA CYS A 259 -5.89 13.20 8.04
C CYS A 259 -5.67 12.15 6.92
N MET A 260 -4.54 11.44 6.92
CA MET A 260 -4.22 10.44 5.92
C MET A 260 -4.87 9.09 6.25
N THR A 261 -5.28 8.36 5.22
CA THR A 261 -5.69 6.96 5.35
C THR A 261 -4.49 6.03 5.24
N VAL A 262 -3.49 6.42 4.44
CA VAL A 262 -2.20 5.73 4.36
C VAL A 262 -1.10 6.77 4.48
N PHE A 263 -0.22 6.55 5.46
CA PHE A 263 1.06 7.24 5.58
C PHE A 263 2.12 6.18 5.85
N ASP A 264 2.93 5.86 4.86
CA ASP A 264 4.02 4.89 4.97
C ASP A 264 5.35 5.55 4.64
N VAL A 265 6.22 5.64 5.63
CA VAL A 265 7.59 6.14 5.51
C VAL A 265 8.60 5.09 5.95
N SER A 266 8.19 3.84 6.05
CA SER A 266 9.00 2.76 6.60
C SER A 266 10.24 2.45 5.74
N GLY A 267 11.28 1.88 6.33
CA GLY A 267 12.48 1.49 5.57
C GLY A 267 13.25 2.69 5.01
N ASN A 268 13.44 3.71 5.83
CA ASN A 268 14.20 4.91 5.51
C ASN A 268 15.25 5.18 6.63
N TYR A 269 15.89 6.34 6.61
CA TYR A 269 16.84 6.82 7.61
C TYR A 269 16.28 8.01 8.43
N LEU A 270 14.95 8.17 8.51
CA LEU A 270 14.30 9.28 9.21
C LEU A 270 14.62 9.23 10.71
N SER A 271 14.82 10.39 11.32
CA SER A 271 15.33 10.51 12.69
C SER A 271 14.51 11.52 13.52
N GLY A 272 14.94 11.76 14.76
CA GLY A 272 14.20 12.62 15.69
C GLY A 272 13.00 11.89 16.29
N SER A 273 12.10 12.62 16.93
CA SER A 273 10.86 12.03 17.47
C SER A 273 9.78 11.93 16.40
N ILE A 274 8.90 10.93 16.50
CA ILE A 274 7.60 10.98 15.82
C ILE A 274 6.82 12.14 16.47
N PRO A 275 6.52 13.23 15.73
CA PRO A 275 5.97 14.43 16.32
C PRO A 275 4.50 14.24 16.72
N LYS A 276 4.06 15.05 17.67
CA LYS A 276 2.63 15.33 17.82
C LYS A 276 2.23 16.24 16.67
N PHE A 277 1.46 15.72 15.71
CA PHE A 277 1.07 16.46 14.52
C PHE A 277 0.02 17.53 14.83
N ASN A 278 0.20 18.73 14.27
CA ASN A 278 -0.76 19.83 14.33
C ASN A 278 -1.69 19.75 13.12
N TYR A 279 -3.00 19.78 13.33
CA TYR A 279 -3.99 19.74 12.26
C TYR A 279 -5.24 20.56 12.60
N GLU A 280 -5.88 21.19 11.60
CA GLU A 280 -7.06 22.07 11.76
C GLU A 280 -8.40 21.32 11.63
N GLY A 281 -8.39 20.01 11.95
CA GLY A 281 -9.52 19.08 11.75
C GLY A 281 -9.46 18.33 10.43
N CYS A 282 -9.95 17.09 10.42
CA CYS A 282 -9.93 16.24 9.24
C CYS A 282 -11.34 15.94 8.72
N SER A 283 -11.50 15.80 7.41
CA SER A 283 -12.74 15.25 6.87
C SER A 283 -12.96 13.82 7.35
N PRO A 284 -14.19 13.43 7.72
CA PRO A 284 -14.52 12.05 8.05
C PRO A 284 -14.07 11.12 6.93
N ILE A 285 -13.77 9.86 7.27
CA ILE A 285 -13.58 8.83 6.25
C ILE A 285 -14.93 8.70 5.53
N GLN A 286 -15.05 9.29 4.34
CA GLN A 286 -16.25 9.13 3.53
C GLN A 286 -16.45 7.63 3.25
N SER A 287 -17.65 7.16 3.56
CA SER A 287 -18.15 5.86 3.11
C SER A 287 -17.84 5.72 1.63
N MET A 288 -17.12 4.67 1.27
CA MET A 288 -16.83 4.27 -0.11
C MET A 288 -18.09 3.78 -0.80
N LEU A 289 -19.07 4.65 -0.92
CA LEU A 289 -20.13 4.45 -1.89
C LEU A 289 -19.58 5.01 -3.20
N TRP A 290 -19.70 4.20 -4.24
CA TRP A 290 -19.63 4.57 -5.65
C TRP A 290 -20.48 5.81 -6.04
N ASP A 291 -21.14 6.47 -5.08
CA ASP A 291 -22.02 7.63 -5.21
C ASP A 291 -21.30 8.97 -5.51
N SER A 292 -19.97 9.06 -5.37
CA SER A 292 -19.21 10.27 -5.73
C SER A 292 -18.27 10.08 -6.92
N LEU A 293 -18.33 8.94 -7.61
CA LEU A 293 -17.70 8.86 -8.93
C LEU A 293 -18.48 9.83 -9.81
N ASP A 294 -17.84 10.92 -10.23
CA ASP A 294 -18.19 11.50 -11.50
C ASP A 294 -17.68 10.50 -12.55
N PRO A 295 -18.57 9.71 -13.19
CA PRO A 295 -18.13 8.71 -14.17
C PRO A 295 -17.43 9.35 -15.38
N TYR A 296 -17.42 10.68 -15.48
CA TYR A 296 -16.78 11.46 -16.51
C TYR A 296 -15.43 12.09 -16.09
N ASP A 297 -14.94 11.87 -14.87
CA ASP A 297 -13.60 12.28 -14.43
C ASP A 297 -12.64 11.07 -14.35
N PRO A 298 -11.78 10.87 -15.36
CA PRO A 298 -10.82 9.76 -15.39
C PRO A 298 -9.89 9.75 -14.16
N SER A 299 -9.58 10.92 -13.60
CA SER A 299 -8.67 11.03 -12.46
C SER A 299 -9.26 10.42 -11.19
N SER A 300 -10.54 10.66 -10.94
CA SER A 300 -11.26 10.08 -9.80
C SER A 300 -11.40 8.56 -9.91
N ALA A 301 -11.55 8.02 -11.13
CA ALA A 301 -11.55 6.58 -11.37
C ALA A 301 -10.20 5.94 -11.02
N TYR A 302 -9.08 6.56 -11.43
CA TYR A 302 -7.73 6.11 -11.08
C TYR A 302 -7.49 6.10 -9.57
N ILE A 303 -7.76 7.23 -8.90
CA ILE A 303 -7.57 7.36 -7.45
C ILE A 303 -8.38 6.30 -6.70
N SER A 304 -9.62 6.06 -7.12
CA SER A 304 -10.50 5.03 -6.53
C SER A 304 -9.95 3.62 -6.75
N PHE A 305 -9.49 3.30 -7.97
CA PHE A 305 -8.91 2.00 -8.30
C PHE A 305 -7.67 1.70 -7.45
N PHE A 306 -6.70 2.63 -7.43
CA PHE A 306 -5.45 2.42 -6.71
C PHE A 306 -5.68 2.34 -5.20
N ARG A 307 -6.58 3.17 -4.64
CA ARG A 307 -6.95 3.09 -3.23
C ARG A 307 -7.57 1.74 -2.86
N TYR A 308 -8.51 1.26 -3.65
CA TYR A 308 -9.14 -0.06 -3.44
C TYR A 308 -8.09 -1.19 -3.49
N ARG A 309 -7.20 -1.14 -4.48
CA ARG A 309 -6.10 -2.09 -4.62
C ARG A 309 -5.18 -2.08 -3.41
N THR A 310 -4.74 -0.90 -2.95
CA THR A 310 -3.89 -0.80 -1.75
C THR A 310 -4.58 -1.45 -0.56
N GLN A 311 -5.86 -1.17 -0.34
CA GLN A 311 -6.58 -1.68 0.84
C GLN A 311 -6.75 -3.20 0.81
N LYS A 312 -6.97 -3.76 -0.37
CA LYS A 312 -7.10 -5.20 -0.54
C LYS A 312 -5.77 -5.93 -0.27
N GLU A 313 -4.65 -5.32 -0.64
CA GLU A 313 -3.32 -5.95 -0.49
C GLU A 313 -2.63 -5.63 0.84
N THR A 314 -2.93 -4.47 1.44
CA THR A 314 -2.54 -4.13 2.82
C THR A 314 -3.48 -4.74 3.85
N SER A 315 -4.40 -5.64 3.45
CA SER A 315 -5.28 -6.36 4.37
C SER A 315 -4.43 -7.06 5.43
N LEU A 316 -4.47 -6.52 6.64
CA LEU A 316 -3.68 -7.02 7.77
C LEU A 316 -4.09 -8.48 8.03
N PRO A 317 -3.15 -9.40 8.33
CA PRO A 317 -3.29 -10.86 8.18
C PRO A 317 -4.42 -11.57 8.96
N PHE A 318 -5.31 -10.83 9.60
CA PHE A 318 -6.43 -11.35 10.40
C PHE A 318 -7.76 -10.62 10.14
N TYR A 319 -7.82 -9.71 9.15
CA TYR A 319 -9.02 -8.98 8.76
C TYR A 319 -9.32 -9.22 7.27
N GLY A 320 -10.37 -9.99 7.01
CA GLY A 320 -10.89 -10.28 5.66
C GLY A 320 -12.31 -9.80 5.42
N ASP A 321 -12.88 -8.99 6.32
CA ASP A 321 -14.24 -8.46 6.16
C ASP A 321 -14.22 -7.21 5.28
N GLY A 322 -14.88 -7.28 4.13
CA GLY A 322 -15.01 -6.19 3.15
C GLY A 322 -15.76 -4.95 3.64
N ASP A 323 -16.25 -4.96 4.88
CA ASP A 323 -17.02 -3.87 5.52
C ASP A 323 -16.18 -2.98 6.45
N SER A 324 -14.85 -3.19 6.52
CA SER A 324 -13.96 -2.45 7.43
C SER A 324 -12.99 -1.51 6.71
N PHE A 325 -12.87 -0.28 7.20
CA PHE A 325 -11.94 0.72 6.66
C PHE A 325 -10.60 0.64 7.37
N SER A 326 -9.53 0.35 6.62
CA SER A 326 -8.17 0.32 7.18
C SER A 326 -7.52 1.70 7.08
N VAL A 327 -7.05 2.22 8.21
CA VAL A 327 -6.13 3.35 8.30
C VAL A 327 -4.77 2.82 8.73
N LEU A 328 -3.73 3.11 7.95
CA LEU A 328 -2.38 2.59 8.13
C LEU A 328 -1.38 3.73 8.26
N HIS A 329 -0.76 3.85 9.42
CA HIS A 329 0.38 4.75 9.63
C HIS A 329 1.61 3.92 10.01
N ASN A 330 2.60 3.90 9.12
CA ASN A 330 3.78 3.06 9.21
C ASN A 330 5.07 3.91 9.22
N PHE A 331 5.72 3.90 10.38
CA PHE A 331 6.98 4.56 10.71
C PHE A 331 8.12 3.54 10.92
N GLY A 332 7.89 2.25 10.64
CA GLY A 332 8.82 1.18 10.98
C GLY A 332 10.16 1.26 10.24
N SER A 333 11.18 0.56 10.73
CA SER A 333 12.51 0.44 10.10
C SER A 333 13.12 1.80 9.75
N ASN A 334 13.26 2.65 10.77
CA ASN A 334 13.82 4.00 10.69
C ASN A 334 14.73 4.26 11.91
N ASN A 335 15.17 5.51 12.09
CA ASN A 335 15.97 5.98 13.22
C ASN A 335 15.17 6.87 14.18
N PHE A 336 13.84 6.72 14.27
CA PHE A 336 13.04 7.52 15.19
C PHE A 336 13.38 7.21 16.65
N ALA A 337 13.46 8.24 17.49
CA ALA A 337 13.87 8.13 18.87
C ALA A 337 12.97 8.93 19.82
N GLY A 338 13.09 8.64 21.12
CA GLY A 338 12.28 9.29 22.15
C GLY A 338 10.87 8.68 22.29
N PRO A 339 10.04 9.24 23.19
CA PRO A 339 8.70 8.73 23.43
C PRO A 339 7.71 9.17 22.35
N LEU A 340 6.74 8.29 22.03
CA LEU A 340 5.56 8.69 21.27
C LEU A 340 4.70 9.62 22.15
N GLN A 341 4.45 10.83 21.68
CA GLN A 341 3.67 11.83 22.41
C GLN A 341 2.17 11.65 22.27
N SER A 342 1.71 11.25 21.08
CA SER A 342 0.31 10.99 20.78
C SER A 342 0.18 10.10 19.55
N MET A 343 -0.92 9.35 19.42
CA MET A 343 -1.18 8.61 18.19
C MET A 343 -1.36 9.59 17.01
N PRO A 344 -0.70 9.37 15.86
CA PRO A 344 -0.75 10.28 14.73
C PRO A 344 -2.04 10.12 13.90
N ILE A 345 -3.20 10.12 14.56
CA ILE A 345 -4.51 9.94 13.92
C ILE A 345 -5.51 10.94 14.51
N ALA A 346 -6.29 11.55 13.63
CA ALA A 346 -7.40 12.39 14.05
C ALA A 346 -8.54 11.49 14.54
N SER A 347 -8.88 11.64 15.82
CA SER A 347 -9.75 10.71 16.52
C SER A 347 -11.18 10.74 15.95
N GLU A 348 -11.62 11.88 15.42
CA GLU A 348 -12.90 12.03 14.70
C GLU A 348 -12.99 11.25 13.38
N ARG A 349 -11.87 10.76 12.85
CA ARG A 349 -11.85 9.85 11.68
C ARG A 349 -12.03 8.39 12.08
N LEU A 350 -11.83 8.08 13.36
CA LEU A 350 -12.07 6.76 13.88
C LEU A 350 -13.57 6.55 14.09
N GLY A 351 -14.03 5.34 13.84
CA GLY A 351 -15.41 4.95 14.04
C GLY A 351 -15.54 3.44 14.18
N LYS A 352 -16.77 2.98 14.42
CA LYS A 352 -17.08 1.55 14.66
C LYS A 352 -16.79 0.62 13.47
N GLN A 353 -16.42 1.15 12.31
CA GLN A 353 -16.01 0.40 11.12
C GLN A 353 -14.51 0.52 10.82
N THR A 354 -13.77 1.36 11.56
CA THR A 354 -12.37 1.65 11.28
C THR A 354 -11.44 0.68 12.00
N VAL A 355 -10.53 0.07 11.26
CA VAL A 355 -9.35 -0.64 11.76
C VAL A 355 -8.17 0.31 11.66
N TYR A 356 -7.52 0.63 12.77
CA TYR A 356 -6.35 1.50 12.77
C TYR A 356 -5.09 0.70 13.10
N ALA A 357 -4.10 0.80 12.21
CA ALA A 357 -2.80 0.18 12.35
C ALA A 357 -1.71 1.24 12.51
N PHE A 358 -1.02 1.17 13.64
CA PHE A 358 0.18 1.93 13.91
C PHE A 358 1.38 0.99 13.97
N LEU A 359 2.27 1.14 13.00
CA LEU A 359 3.47 0.31 12.85
C LEU A 359 4.70 1.20 13.04
N ALA A 360 5.54 0.90 14.00
CA ALA A 360 6.76 1.65 14.31
C ALA A 360 7.89 0.73 14.79
N GLY A 361 7.84 -0.55 14.43
CA GLY A 361 8.87 -1.52 14.77
C GLY A 361 10.22 -1.24 14.10
N GLY A 362 11.33 -1.64 14.72
CA GLY A 362 12.68 -1.41 14.19
C GLY A 362 13.07 0.07 14.21
N ASN A 363 12.99 0.69 15.37
CA ASN A 363 13.37 2.09 15.61
C ASN A 363 14.18 2.20 16.92
N MET A 364 14.44 3.43 17.37
CA MET A 364 15.07 3.75 18.65
C MET A 364 14.08 4.40 19.63
N LEU A 365 12.77 4.09 19.52
CA LEU A 365 11.74 4.66 20.39
C LEU A 365 11.99 4.26 21.83
N THR A 366 11.75 5.19 22.76
CA THR A 366 11.91 4.98 24.20
C THR A 366 10.64 5.40 24.95
N GLY A 367 10.64 5.27 26.28
CA GLY A 367 9.53 5.66 27.13
C GLY A 367 8.83 4.48 27.78
N SER A 368 7.95 4.79 28.73
CA SER A 368 7.19 3.77 29.45
C SER A 368 6.09 3.19 28.58
N PHE A 369 6.05 1.88 28.43
CA PHE A 369 4.95 1.15 27.81
C PHE A 369 3.68 1.22 28.69
N PRO A 370 2.48 1.38 28.09
CA PRO A 370 2.18 1.49 26.66
C PRO A 370 2.20 2.95 26.16
N GLY A 371 2.49 3.93 27.02
CA GLY A 371 2.54 5.34 26.65
C GLY A 371 1.30 5.78 25.87
N ALA A 372 1.52 6.53 24.79
CA ALA A 372 0.46 6.97 23.88
C ALA A 372 -0.07 5.87 22.94
N PHE A 373 0.56 4.68 22.85
CA PHE A 373 0.20 3.67 21.84
C PHE A 373 -1.25 3.18 21.94
N PHE A 374 -1.87 3.32 23.12
CA PHE A 374 -3.25 2.91 23.37
C PHE A 374 -4.21 4.09 23.47
N GLU A 375 -3.80 5.29 23.04
CA GLU A 375 -4.74 6.39 22.84
C GLU A 375 -5.78 6.00 21.77
N ASN A 376 -6.99 6.49 21.95
CA ASN A 376 -8.10 6.33 21.00
C ASN A 376 -8.58 4.89 20.77
N CYS A 377 -8.19 3.93 21.60
CA CYS A 377 -8.65 2.55 21.43
C CYS A 377 -10.18 2.42 21.44
N ASP A 378 -10.88 3.18 22.27
CA ASP A 378 -12.35 3.14 22.34
C ASP A 378 -13.07 3.76 21.13
N GLN A 379 -12.32 4.38 20.21
CA GLN A 379 -12.89 5.10 19.07
C GLN A 379 -12.86 4.29 17.77
N ALA A 380 -12.05 3.23 17.71
CA ALA A 380 -11.92 2.35 16.54
C ALA A 380 -12.59 0.99 16.77
N ARG A 381 -12.96 0.30 15.69
CA ARG A 381 -13.41 -1.10 15.75
C ARG A 381 -12.29 -2.01 16.24
N ALA A 382 -11.08 -1.76 15.76
CA ALA A 382 -9.91 -2.57 16.02
C ALA A 382 -8.63 -1.72 16.00
N ILE A 383 -7.73 -2.01 16.91
CA ILE A 383 -6.41 -1.39 17.00
C ILE A 383 -5.33 -2.44 16.80
N ILE A 384 -4.36 -2.08 15.97
CA ILE A 384 -3.17 -2.88 15.64
C ILE A 384 -1.95 -2.03 15.97
N VAL A 385 -1.10 -2.53 16.87
CA VAL A 385 0.12 -1.86 17.29
C VAL A 385 1.29 -2.80 17.08
N ASN A 386 2.26 -2.38 16.27
CA ASN A 386 3.56 -3.02 16.16
C ASN A 386 4.66 -2.03 16.53
N VAL A 387 5.36 -2.30 17.62
CA VAL A 387 6.49 -1.52 18.15
C VAL A 387 7.69 -2.44 18.45
N THR A 388 7.82 -3.54 17.71
CA THR A 388 8.93 -4.51 17.87
C THR A 388 10.30 -3.85 17.74
N SER A 389 11.35 -4.40 18.34
CA SER A 389 12.73 -3.93 18.21
C SER A 389 12.87 -2.43 18.46
N ASN A 390 12.63 -2.02 19.70
CA ASN A 390 12.74 -0.65 20.19
C ASN A 390 13.37 -0.63 21.61
N GLY A 391 13.45 0.55 22.23
CA GLY A 391 13.93 0.76 23.61
C GLY A 391 12.82 1.03 24.62
N LEU A 392 11.62 0.48 24.43
CA LEU A 392 10.48 0.71 25.33
C LEU A 392 10.70 -0.04 26.65
N PHE A 393 10.44 0.62 27.78
CA PHE A 393 10.61 0.05 29.12
C PHE A 393 9.31 0.17 29.93
N GLY A 394 9.31 -0.25 31.19
CA GLY A 394 8.12 -0.18 32.06
C GLY A 394 7.42 -1.53 32.15
N GLN A 395 6.09 -1.54 32.26
CA GLN A 395 5.31 -2.77 32.47
C GLN A 395 4.04 -2.76 31.63
N VAL A 396 3.53 -3.95 31.33
CA VAL A 396 2.17 -4.09 30.79
C VAL A 396 1.17 -3.61 31.87
N PRO A 397 0.27 -2.65 31.59
CA PRO A 397 -0.65 -2.12 32.59
C PRO A 397 -1.58 -3.19 33.16
N ARG A 398 -1.84 -3.08 34.47
CA ARG A 398 -2.81 -3.96 35.15
C ARG A 398 -4.24 -3.79 34.64
N ASP A 399 -4.56 -2.64 34.04
CA ASP A 399 -5.89 -2.35 33.53
C ASP A 399 -5.92 -2.28 31.99
N ILE A 400 -5.03 -3.03 31.31
CA ILE A 400 -4.87 -2.98 29.85
C ILE A 400 -6.18 -3.21 29.09
N ALA A 401 -7.05 -4.12 29.57
CA ALA A 401 -8.33 -4.39 28.94
C ALA A 401 -9.36 -3.25 29.12
N THR A 402 -9.19 -2.44 30.17
CA THR A 402 -9.97 -1.20 30.36
C THR A 402 -9.44 -0.08 29.47
N ILE A 403 -8.12 -0.03 29.25
CA ILE A 403 -7.47 1.00 28.43
C ILE A 403 -7.70 0.76 26.93
N CYS A 404 -7.63 -0.49 26.46
CA CYS A 404 -7.66 -0.80 25.03
C CYS A 404 -8.40 -2.10 24.71
N LYS A 405 -9.71 -2.13 24.92
CA LYS A 405 -10.54 -3.33 24.69
C LYS A 405 -10.59 -3.80 23.23
N THR A 406 -10.36 -2.88 22.30
CA THR A 406 -10.39 -3.11 20.83
C THR A 406 -9.03 -3.54 20.28
N LEU A 407 -8.02 -3.71 21.13
CA LEU A 407 -6.70 -4.21 20.75
C LEU A 407 -6.83 -5.59 20.12
N THR A 408 -6.40 -5.71 18.88
CA THR A 408 -6.51 -6.94 18.10
C THR A 408 -5.14 -7.55 17.80
N LEU A 409 -4.13 -6.72 17.61
CA LEU A 409 -2.74 -7.17 17.46
C LEU A 409 -1.85 -6.26 18.29
N LEU A 410 -1.02 -6.89 19.11
CA LEU A 410 0.10 -6.25 19.78
C LEU A 410 1.37 -7.04 19.51
N ASP A 411 2.30 -6.40 18.80
CA ASP A 411 3.70 -6.83 18.77
C ASP A 411 4.56 -5.77 19.46
N ALA A 412 5.06 -6.09 20.65
CA ALA A 412 6.03 -5.28 21.38
C ALA A 412 7.26 -6.13 21.74
N SER A 413 7.61 -7.09 20.87
CA SER A 413 8.77 -7.94 21.04
C SER A 413 10.08 -7.17 20.95
N ASP A 414 11.17 -7.74 21.48
CA ASP A 414 12.52 -7.15 21.41
C ASP A 414 12.55 -5.71 21.98
N ASN A 415 12.16 -5.59 23.25
CA ASN A 415 12.09 -4.35 24.01
C ASN A 415 12.60 -4.60 25.45
N GLN A 416 12.44 -3.61 26.34
CA GLN A 416 12.87 -3.67 27.75
C GLN A 416 11.66 -3.70 28.71
N ILE A 417 10.52 -4.20 28.26
CA ILE A 417 9.29 -4.27 29.07
C ILE A 417 9.48 -5.34 30.15
N ALA A 418 9.22 -4.97 31.41
CA ALA A 418 9.47 -5.79 32.57
C ALA A 418 8.19 -6.00 33.42
N GLY A 419 8.35 -6.67 34.56
CA GLY A 419 7.27 -6.92 35.50
C GLY A 419 6.43 -8.14 35.13
N ASN A 420 5.31 -8.31 35.84
CA ASN A 420 4.46 -9.48 35.72
C ASN A 420 3.27 -9.20 34.78
N LEU A 421 2.85 -10.20 34.00
CA LEU A 421 1.59 -10.12 33.28
C LEU A 421 0.42 -10.21 34.29
N HIS A 422 -0.47 -9.21 34.28
CA HIS A 422 -1.64 -9.19 35.15
C HIS A 422 -2.78 -10.05 34.56
N PRO A 423 -3.62 -10.72 35.37
CA PRO A 423 -4.70 -11.56 34.86
C PRO A 423 -5.71 -10.86 33.94
N SER A 424 -5.88 -9.54 34.05
CA SER A 424 -6.74 -8.75 33.15
C SER A 424 -6.34 -8.82 31.67
N ILE A 425 -5.14 -9.29 31.33
CA ILE A 425 -4.76 -9.56 29.94
C ILE A 425 -5.75 -10.53 29.26
N GLY A 426 -6.36 -11.44 30.02
CA GLY A 426 -7.38 -12.38 29.54
C GLY A 426 -8.69 -11.71 29.10
N ASP A 427 -8.94 -10.48 29.54
CA ASP A 427 -10.16 -9.73 29.22
C ASP A 427 -10.06 -9.01 27.85
N LEU A 428 -8.90 -9.07 27.17
CA LEU A 428 -8.70 -8.58 25.80
C LEU A 428 -9.32 -9.53 24.76
N VAL A 429 -10.64 -9.68 24.80
CA VAL A 429 -11.39 -10.67 24.00
C VAL A 429 -11.28 -10.46 22.48
N SER A 430 -10.87 -9.27 22.02
CA SER A 430 -10.67 -8.96 20.60
C SER A 430 -9.27 -9.39 20.09
N LEU A 431 -8.36 -9.76 20.99
CA LEU A 431 -6.95 -9.98 20.68
C LEU A 431 -6.76 -11.28 19.89
N ARG A 432 -6.05 -11.18 18.77
CA ARG A 432 -5.71 -12.28 17.86
C ARG A 432 -4.22 -12.59 17.87
N VAL A 433 -3.38 -11.58 18.10
CA VAL A 433 -1.93 -11.74 18.16
C VAL A 433 -1.39 -10.99 19.37
N LEU A 434 -0.65 -11.70 20.20
CA LEU A 434 0.12 -11.16 21.31
C LEU A 434 1.56 -11.64 21.20
N ASN A 435 2.46 -10.75 20.84
CA ASN A 435 3.90 -10.99 20.83
C ASN A 435 4.58 -10.04 21.82
N LEU A 436 5.07 -10.60 22.93
CA LEU A 436 5.87 -9.92 23.95
C LEU A 436 7.21 -10.65 24.14
N SER A 437 7.67 -11.38 23.12
CA SER A 437 8.94 -12.09 23.18
C SER A 437 10.13 -11.14 23.35
N TRP A 438 11.27 -11.65 23.83
CA TRP A 438 12.51 -10.90 23.97
C TRP A 438 12.33 -9.60 24.77
N ASN A 439 11.81 -9.75 25.98
CA ASN A 439 11.59 -8.68 26.95
C ASN A 439 12.10 -9.15 28.32
N ALA A 440 11.84 -8.37 29.37
CA ALA A 440 12.23 -8.68 30.75
C ALA A 440 11.03 -9.11 31.62
N LEU A 441 9.98 -9.69 31.03
CA LEU A 441 8.80 -10.13 31.77
C LEU A 441 9.14 -11.25 32.75
N GLN A 442 8.50 -11.27 33.91
CA GLN A 442 8.78 -12.21 34.99
C GLN A 442 7.49 -12.76 35.63
N GLY A 443 7.64 -13.72 36.54
CA GLY A 443 6.51 -14.38 37.20
C GLY A 443 5.84 -15.44 36.33
N SER A 444 4.67 -15.90 36.76
CA SER A 444 3.93 -16.96 36.07
C SER A 444 3.09 -16.44 34.90
N ILE A 445 2.91 -17.27 33.87
CA ILE A 445 1.93 -17.03 32.81
C ILE A 445 0.51 -17.04 33.44
N PRO A 446 -0.30 -15.96 33.31
CA PRO A 446 -1.64 -15.93 33.87
C PRO A 446 -2.55 -16.95 33.21
N SER A 447 -3.29 -17.74 33.99
CA SER A 447 -4.25 -18.71 33.46
C SER A 447 -5.41 -18.06 32.69
N SER A 448 -5.70 -16.79 32.95
CA SER A 448 -6.72 -16.01 32.26
C SER A 448 -6.43 -15.81 30.77
N LEU A 449 -5.17 -15.95 30.31
CA LEU A 449 -4.87 -15.95 28.87
C LEU A 449 -5.69 -16.98 28.10
N GLY A 450 -6.06 -18.11 28.73
CA GLY A 450 -6.94 -19.11 28.15
C GLY A 450 -8.36 -18.62 27.82
N GLN A 451 -8.75 -17.41 28.24
CA GLN A 451 -10.08 -16.82 27.97
C GLN A 451 -10.17 -16.19 26.56
N ILE A 452 -9.04 -15.86 25.92
CA ILE A 452 -9.00 -15.15 24.63
C ILE A 452 -9.21 -16.14 23.47
N LYS A 453 -10.45 -16.57 23.24
CA LYS A 453 -10.78 -17.69 22.33
C LYS A 453 -10.38 -17.47 20.86
N ASP A 454 -10.25 -16.22 20.44
CA ASP A 454 -9.89 -15.82 19.08
C ASP A 454 -8.38 -15.63 18.88
N LEU A 455 -7.56 -15.89 19.91
CA LEU A 455 -6.11 -15.77 19.85
C LEU A 455 -5.52 -16.82 18.89
N LYS A 456 -4.77 -16.33 17.89
CA LYS A 456 -4.09 -17.11 16.84
C LYS A 456 -2.59 -17.24 17.10
N CYS A 457 -1.96 -16.20 17.63
CA CYS A 457 -0.53 -16.22 17.94
C CYS A 457 -0.29 -15.72 19.36
N LEU A 458 0.39 -16.54 20.17
CA LEU A 458 0.90 -16.18 21.48
C LEU A 458 2.41 -16.46 21.52
N SER A 459 3.20 -15.38 21.60
CA SER A 459 4.66 -15.49 21.80
C SER A 459 5.09 -14.72 23.04
N LEU A 460 5.69 -15.46 23.98
CA LEU A 460 6.29 -14.95 25.21
C LEU A 460 7.75 -15.42 25.35
N ALA A 461 8.37 -15.87 24.25
CA ALA A 461 9.72 -16.42 24.27
C ALA A 461 10.77 -15.41 24.74
N GLY A 462 11.91 -15.89 25.24
CA GLY A 462 13.04 -15.01 25.60
C GLY A 462 12.70 -14.02 26.71
N ASN A 463 12.03 -14.48 27.77
CA ASN A 463 11.68 -13.68 28.96
C ASN A 463 12.19 -14.38 30.24
N ASN A 464 11.89 -13.82 31.41
CA ASN A 464 12.21 -14.36 32.72
C ASN A 464 11.00 -15.06 33.39
N LEU A 465 10.07 -15.61 32.59
CA LEU A 465 8.85 -16.25 33.10
C LEU A 465 9.15 -17.56 33.82
N ASN A 466 8.40 -17.87 34.88
CA ASN A 466 8.56 -19.04 35.72
C ASN A 466 7.21 -19.71 36.03
N GLY A 467 7.20 -20.69 36.94
CA GLY A 467 6.00 -21.48 37.25
C GLY A 467 5.69 -22.49 36.15
N SER A 468 4.46 -23.04 36.13
CA SER A 468 4.01 -24.01 35.14
C SER A 468 3.30 -23.35 33.96
N ILE A 469 3.25 -24.07 32.83
CA ILE A 469 2.39 -23.71 31.71
C ILE A 469 0.93 -23.92 32.17
N PRO A 470 0.03 -22.92 32.10
CA PRO A 470 -1.35 -23.09 32.53
C PRO A 470 -2.11 -24.04 31.60
N ALA A 471 -2.81 -25.03 32.17
CA ALA A 471 -3.68 -25.95 31.42
C ALA A 471 -4.80 -25.21 30.65
N SER A 472 -5.20 -24.03 31.12
CA SER A 472 -6.20 -23.19 30.45
C SER A 472 -5.77 -22.72 29.05
N LEU A 473 -4.47 -22.72 28.72
CA LEU A 473 -4.01 -22.45 27.36
C LEU A 473 -4.55 -23.49 26.35
N GLY A 474 -4.86 -24.71 26.81
CA GLY A 474 -5.53 -25.75 26.00
C GLY A 474 -6.95 -25.39 25.56
N GLN A 475 -7.51 -24.27 26.02
CA GLN A 475 -8.83 -23.79 25.62
C GLN A 475 -8.79 -22.76 24.47
N LEU A 476 -7.61 -22.46 23.92
CA LEU A 476 -7.40 -21.50 22.84
C LEU A 476 -7.55 -22.16 21.47
N TYR A 477 -8.75 -22.64 21.13
CA TYR A 477 -8.96 -23.49 19.95
C TYR A 477 -8.58 -22.86 18.60
N SER A 478 -8.50 -21.53 18.53
CA SER A 478 -8.05 -20.77 17.35
C SER A 478 -6.53 -20.63 17.23
N LEU A 479 -5.76 -21.07 18.24
CA LEU A 479 -4.32 -20.84 18.31
C LEU A 479 -3.57 -21.64 17.24
N GLU A 480 -2.77 -20.93 16.45
CA GLU A 480 -1.94 -21.44 15.37
C GLU A 480 -0.46 -21.50 15.78
N VAL A 481 -0.01 -20.54 16.60
CA VAL A 481 1.37 -20.42 17.09
C VAL A 481 1.39 -20.25 18.60
N LEU A 482 2.09 -21.15 19.29
CA LEU A 482 2.42 -21.04 20.72
C LEU A 482 3.93 -21.11 20.91
N GLU A 483 4.52 -19.98 21.28
CA GLU A 483 5.96 -19.86 21.50
C GLU A 483 6.26 -19.38 22.93
N LEU A 484 6.79 -20.30 23.75
CA LEU A 484 7.19 -20.08 25.14
C LEU A 484 8.68 -20.41 25.37
N SER A 485 9.45 -20.51 24.29
CA SER A 485 10.85 -20.92 24.33
C SER A 485 11.73 -19.94 25.13
N SER A 486 12.88 -20.40 25.62
CA SER A 486 13.87 -19.53 26.29
C SER A 486 13.29 -18.75 27.50
N ASN A 487 12.77 -19.48 28.47
CA ASN A 487 12.24 -18.97 29.74
C ASN A 487 12.71 -19.85 30.92
N SER A 488 12.16 -19.64 32.12
CA SER A 488 12.36 -20.48 33.31
C SER A 488 11.12 -21.29 33.70
N LEU A 489 10.27 -21.65 32.73
CA LEU A 489 9.06 -22.45 32.98
C LEU A 489 9.41 -23.86 33.46
N SER A 490 8.60 -24.42 34.35
CA SER A 490 8.86 -25.67 35.08
C SER A 490 7.59 -26.52 35.21
N GLY A 491 7.71 -27.74 35.74
CA GLY A 491 6.59 -28.68 35.81
C GLY A 491 6.34 -29.41 34.50
N GLU A 492 5.18 -30.05 34.37
CA GLU A 492 4.81 -30.85 33.20
C GLU A 492 4.18 -30.01 32.08
N ILE A 493 4.26 -30.51 30.85
CA ILE A 493 3.49 -29.97 29.73
C ILE A 493 2.02 -30.36 29.93
N PRO A 494 1.06 -29.41 29.99
CA PRO A 494 -0.34 -29.76 30.21
C PRO A 494 -0.90 -30.59 29.05
N LYS A 495 -1.53 -31.72 29.37
CA LYS A 495 -2.22 -32.58 28.38
C LYS A 495 -3.30 -31.84 27.60
N ASP A 496 -3.89 -30.80 28.19
CA ASP A 496 -4.91 -29.96 27.57
C ASP A 496 -4.41 -29.24 26.31
N LEU A 497 -3.09 -29.06 26.13
CA LEU A 497 -2.54 -28.52 24.89
C LEU A 497 -2.83 -29.41 23.67
N ALA A 498 -3.10 -30.70 23.86
CA ALA A 498 -3.56 -31.61 22.79
C ALA A 498 -4.92 -31.20 22.19
N ASN A 499 -5.69 -30.34 22.88
CA ASN A 499 -6.96 -29.83 22.36
C ASN A 499 -6.80 -28.74 21.28
N LEU A 500 -5.59 -28.19 21.09
CA LEU A 500 -5.30 -27.09 20.17
C LEU A 500 -5.18 -27.59 18.72
N ARG A 501 -6.31 -27.89 18.09
CA ARG A 501 -6.36 -28.54 16.76
C ARG A 501 -5.83 -27.69 15.61
N ASN A 502 -5.76 -26.37 15.76
CA ASN A 502 -5.25 -25.46 14.74
C ASN A 502 -3.75 -25.16 14.91
N LEU A 503 -3.11 -25.71 15.94
CA LEU A 503 -1.72 -25.41 16.27
C LEU A 503 -0.78 -25.98 15.20
N THR A 504 0.02 -25.10 14.59
CA THR A 504 1.02 -25.44 13.57
C THR A 504 2.44 -25.30 14.08
N VAL A 505 2.65 -24.41 15.06
CA VAL A 505 3.95 -24.14 15.67
C VAL A 505 3.83 -24.21 17.19
N LEU A 506 4.63 -25.10 17.80
CA LEU A 506 4.76 -25.24 19.25
C LEU A 506 6.24 -25.22 19.64
N LEU A 507 6.67 -24.17 20.33
CA LEU A 507 8.07 -23.97 20.71
C LEU A 507 8.19 -23.81 22.24
N LEU A 508 8.72 -24.84 22.90
CA LEU A 508 8.86 -24.93 24.36
C LEU A 508 10.33 -25.13 24.81
N ASN A 509 11.28 -25.17 23.88
CA ASN A 509 12.70 -25.42 24.15
C ASN A 509 13.32 -24.37 25.08
N ASN A 510 14.47 -24.68 25.68
CA ASN A 510 15.19 -23.80 26.60
C ASN A 510 14.34 -23.35 27.80
N ASN A 511 13.73 -24.32 28.49
CA ASN A 511 13.01 -24.14 29.75
C ASN A 511 13.46 -25.19 30.78
N LYS A 512 12.84 -25.21 31.96
CA LYS A 512 13.04 -26.18 33.05
C LYS A 512 11.87 -27.19 33.14
N LEU A 513 11.19 -27.45 32.02
CA LEU A 513 10.07 -28.39 31.94
C LEU A 513 10.55 -29.82 32.23
N SER A 514 9.65 -30.63 32.79
CA SER A 514 9.92 -32.00 33.25
C SER A 514 8.71 -32.91 32.99
N GLY A 515 8.80 -34.19 33.33
CA GLY A 515 7.71 -35.15 33.11
C GLY A 515 7.65 -35.69 31.67
N GLN A 516 6.55 -36.37 31.35
CA GLN A 516 6.35 -36.98 30.05
C GLN A 516 5.71 -36.00 29.05
N VAL A 517 6.08 -36.12 27.78
CA VAL A 517 5.33 -35.45 26.69
C VAL A 517 3.93 -36.05 26.67
N PRO A 518 2.84 -35.24 26.75
CA PRO A 518 1.48 -35.77 26.83
C PRO A 518 1.14 -36.67 25.64
N LEU A 519 0.55 -37.82 25.93
CA LEU A 519 -0.07 -38.68 24.94
C LEU A 519 -1.48 -38.15 24.62
N ALA A 520 -1.83 -38.14 23.34
CA ALA A 520 -3.11 -37.64 22.83
C ALA A 520 -4.30 -38.46 23.32
#